data_AF-A0A4R5XIU0-F1
#
_entry.id   AF-A0A4R5XIU0-F1
#
_cell.length_a   1.000
_cell.length_b   1.000
_cell.length_c   1.000
_cell.angle_alpha   90.00
_cell.angle_beta   90.00
_cell.angle_gamma   90.00
#
_symmetry.space_group_name_H-M   'P 1'
#
loop_
_entity.id
_entity.type
_entity.pdbx_description
1 polymer ?
#
loop_
_entity_poly.entity_id
_entity_poly.type
_entity_poly.pdbx_seq_one_letter_code
_entity_poly.pdbx_strand_id
1 'polypeptide(L)'
;MTWRSQGFTRDEIRDFVHEYYVQPYGKKGTWLASQSVPVTTFRKWRKMVLEGDLDRNLIPREHGGMARTNGEWSAFEKARAKEIADHQSEVEQLRNRIRELEGTNTALGKAIGLLHELNAPEPDTDPTNDPKSSSKPKTSSSGN
;
A
#
# COMPACT_ATOMS: atom_id res chain seq x y z
N MET A 1 -1.36 7.87 10.20
CA MET A 1 -1.69 8.12 11.62
C MET A 1 -0.40 8.36 12.39
N THR A 2 -0.14 9.57 12.88
CA THR A 2 1.08 9.88 13.66
C THR A 2 0.89 9.48 15.12
N TRP A 3 1.50 8.37 15.54
CA TRP A 3 1.67 8.07 16.96
C TRP A 3 2.61 9.10 17.59
N ARG A 4 2.18 9.75 18.67
CA ARG A 4 2.98 10.73 19.45
C ARG A 4 3.07 10.29 20.90
N SER A 5 4.11 9.52 21.26
CA SER A 5 4.44 9.34 22.68
C SER A 5 5.27 10.53 23.16
N GLN A 6 4.66 11.40 23.97
CA GLN A 6 5.31 12.59 24.56
C GLN A 6 5.94 13.55 23.53
N GLY A 7 5.30 13.72 22.37
CA GLY A 7 5.74 14.65 21.32
C GLY A 7 6.70 14.08 20.28
N PHE A 8 7.41 13.00 20.59
CA PHE A 8 8.32 12.32 19.67
C PHE A 8 7.58 11.45 18.64
N THR A 9 8.04 11.49 17.41
CA THR A 9 7.66 10.60 16.30
C THR A 9 8.37 9.24 16.41
N ARG A 10 7.93 8.26 15.61
CA ARG A 10 8.56 6.92 15.61
C ARG A 10 10.01 6.94 15.15
N ASP A 11 10.32 7.77 14.16
CA ASP A 11 11.64 7.77 13.53
C ASP A 11 12.64 8.50 14.44
N GLU A 12 12.26 9.62 15.06
CA GLU A 12 13.04 10.23 16.15
C GLU A 12 13.32 9.23 17.29
N ILE A 13 12.35 8.39 17.68
CA ILE A 13 12.55 7.35 18.70
C ILE A 13 13.56 6.28 18.25
N ARG A 14 13.56 5.88 16.97
CA ARG A 14 14.56 4.96 16.41
C ARG A 14 15.94 5.58 16.40
N ASP A 15 16.06 6.81 15.91
CA ASP A 15 17.32 7.54 15.83
C ASP A 15 17.92 7.70 17.23
N PHE A 16 17.10 8.02 18.24
CA PHE A 16 17.52 8.10 19.64
C PHE A 16 18.05 6.76 20.18
N VAL A 17 17.39 5.65 19.87
CA VAL A 17 17.83 4.32 20.28
C VAL A 17 19.11 3.93 19.53
N HIS A 18 19.23 4.28 18.25
CA HIS A 18 20.42 4.06 17.44
C HIS A 18 21.64 4.84 17.99
N GLU A 19 21.49 6.15 18.23
CA GLU A 19 22.55 6.99 18.82
C GLU A 19 23.04 6.45 20.16
N TYR A 20 22.14 5.97 21.03
CA TYR A 20 22.48 5.30 22.28
C TYR A 20 23.34 4.04 22.06
N TYR A 21 23.05 3.26 21.02
CA TYR A 21 23.84 2.07 20.71
C TYR A 21 25.21 2.39 20.12
N VAL A 22 25.32 3.46 19.32
CA VAL A 22 26.57 3.99 18.74
C VAL A 22 27.51 4.58 19.81
N GLN A 23 27.00 5.02 20.97
CA GLN A 23 27.85 5.62 22.01
C GLN A 23 29.02 4.72 22.45
N PRO A 24 30.23 5.27 22.63
CA PRO A 24 31.38 4.54 23.17
C PRO A 24 31.11 3.86 24.51
N TYR A 25 31.89 2.81 24.81
CA TYR A 25 31.83 2.11 26.08
C TYR A 25 32.00 3.09 27.27
N GLY A 26 31.21 2.89 28.33
CA GLY A 26 31.14 3.80 29.49
C GLY A 26 30.34 5.09 29.28
N LYS A 27 30.22 5.62 28.05
CA LYS A 27 29.55 6.92 27.80
C LYS A 27 28.01 6.87 27.70
N LYS A 28 27.43 5.67 27.63
CA LYS A 28 25.96 5.47 27.49
C LYS A 28 25.13 6.09 28.61
N GLY A 29 25.63 6.06 29.85
CA GLY A 29 24.94 6.66 31.00
C GLY A 29 24.96 8.19 30.96
N THR A 30 26.12 8.79 30.70
CA THR A 30 26.29 10.24 30.62
C THR A 30 25.58 10.84 29.40
N TRP A 31 25.62 10.16 28.25
CA TRP A 31 24.85 10.55 27.07
C TRP A 31 23.35 10.57 27.39
N LEU A 32 22.81 9.49 27.98
CA LEU A 32 21.38 9.42 28.30
C LEU A 32 20.97 10.44 29.37
N ALA A 33 21.84 10.77 30.32
CA ALA A 33 21.60 11.84 31.29
C ALA A 33 21.67 13.26 30.69
N SER A 34 22.30 13.42 29.51
CA SER A 34 22.33 14.68 28.76
C SER A 34 21.09 14.87 27.88
N GLN A 35 20.24 13.85 27.77
CA GLN A 35 19.03 13.89 26.94
C GLN A 35 17.82 14.40 27.72
N SER A 36 16.87 15.02 27.01
CA SER A 36 15.58 15.46 27.55
C SER A 36 14.60 14.33 27.87
N VAL A 37 14.97 13.07 27.59
CA VAL A 37 14.10 11.90 27.71
C VAL A 37 14.36 11.15 29.03
N PRO A 38 13.35 10.93 29.88
CA PRO A 38 13.51 10.15 31.10
C PRO A 38 14.03 8.72 30.83
N VAL A 39 14.97 8.25 31.66
CA VAL A 39 15.56 6.90 31.55
C VAL A 39 14.49 5.79 31.52
N THR A 40 13.38 5.98 32.24
CA THR A 40 12.23 5.05 32.25
C THR A 40 11.47 5.04 30.93
N THR A 41 11.27 6.21 30.29
CA THR A 41 10.69 6.33 28.95
C THR A 41 11.62 5.70 27.91
N PHE A 42 12.92 6.00 27.95
CA PHE A 42 13.91 5.43 27.03
C PHE A 42 13.99 3.89 27.13
N ARG A 43 13.90 3.31 28.33
CA ARG A 43 13.82 1.85 28.51
C ARG A 43 12.59 1.23 27.83
N LYS A 44 11.43 1.90 27.88
CA LYS A 44 10.22 1.46 27.17
C LYS A 44 10.39 1.57 25.65
N TRP A 45 10.94 2.67 25.15
CA TRP A 45 11.25 2.85 23.73
C TRP A 45 12.18 1.75 23.20
N ARG A 46 13.27 1.46 23.92
CA ARG A 46 14.21 0.40 23.57
C ARG A 46 13.55 -0.97 23.48
N LYS A 47 12.54 -1.25 24.32
CA LYS A 47 11.73 -2.49 24.25
C LYS A 47 10.81 -2.50 23.03
N MET A 48 10.06 -1.41 22.78
CA MET A 48 9.15 -1.31 21.63
C MET A 48 9.87 -1.37 20.27
N VAL A 49 11.08 -0.80 20.15
CA VAL A 49 11.90 -0.93 18.93
C VAL A 49 12.39 -2.38 18.78
N LEU A 50 12.90 -3.00 19.85
CA LEU A 50 13.45 -4.35 19.82
C LEU A 50 12.44 -5.43 19.36
N GLU A 51 11.20 -5.30 19.83
CA GLU A 51 10.14 -6.28 19.56
C GLU A 51 9.40 -6.00 18.23
N GLY A 52 9.78 -4.94 17.50
CA GLY A 52 9.12 -4.51 16.25
C GLY A 52 7.75 -3.84 16.45
N ASP A 53 7.31 -3.74 17.69
CA ASP A 53 6.00 -3.21 18.09
C ASP A 53 5.84 -1.70 17.87
N LEU A 54 6.95 -0.95 17.78
CA LEU A 54 6.93 0.47 17.45
C LEU A 54 6.21 0.75 16.11
N ASP A 55 6.27 -0.17 15.13
CA ASP A 55 5.52 -0.05 13.88
C ASP A 55 4.04 -0.41 14.00
N ARG A 56 3.71 -1.34 14.89
CA ARG A 56 2.39 -1.97 14.97
C ARG A 56 1.45 -1.29 15.97
N ASN A 57 1.93 -0.28 16.72
CA ASN A 57 1.22 0.34 17.86
C ASN A 57 0.80 -0.68 18.94
N LEU A 58 1.44 -1.84 18.97
CA LEU A 58 1.21 -2.85 19.99
C LEU A 58 2.03 -2.50 21.22
N ILE A 59 1.49 -2.80 22.40
CA ILE A 59 2.24 -2.73 23.64
C ILE A 59 2.81 -4.13 23.89
N PRO A 60 4.14 -4.30 23.96
CA PRO A 60 4.80 -5.54 24.31
C PRO A 60 4.12 -6.33 25.44
N ARG A 61 3.56 -7.51 25.12
CA ARG A 61 3.28 -8.52 26.15
C ARG A 61 4.61 -9.03 26.70
N GLU A 62 4.72 -9.16 28.01
CA GLU A 62 5.96 -9.64 28.64
C GLU A 62 6.20 -11.13 28.35
N HIS A 63 6.84 -11.39 27.23
CA HIS A 63 7.55 -12.64 26.96
C HIS A 63 8.97 -12.48 27.50
N GLY A 64 9.28 -13.18 28.60
CA GLY A 64 10.53 -13.05 29.37
C GLY A 64 11.79 -13.58 28.68
N GLY A 65 11.99 -13.28 27.40
CA GLY A 65 13.18 -13.60 26.64
C GLY A 65 14.36 -12.70 27.01
N MET A 66 15.58 -13.21 26.80
CA MET A 66 16.82 -12.46 27.01
C MET A 66 16.87 -11.23 26.09
N ALA A 67 17.24 -10.07 26.61
CA ALA A 67 17.40 -8.87 25.80
C ALA A 67 18.53 -9.04 24.77
N ARG A 68 18.23 -8.88 23.47
CA ARG A 68 19.21 -9.03 22.37
C ARG A 68 20.45 -8.16 22.57
N THR A 69 21.59 -8.71 22.18
CA THR A 69 22.91 -8.07 22.20
C THR A 69 23.07 -7.04 21.08
N ASN A 70 24.05 -6.14 21.21
CA ASN A 70 24.27 -5.03 20.26
C ASN A 70 24.50 -5.50 18.80
N GLY A 71 25.08 -6.69 18.59
CA GLY A 71 25.31 -7.24 17.25
C GLY A 71 24.00 -7.70 16.60
N GLU A 72 23.16 -8.40 17.36
CA GLU A 72 21.83 -8.86 16.91
C GLU A 72 20.89 -7.68 16.62
N TRP A 73 21.04 -6.56 17.34
CA TRP A 73 20.37 -5.29 17.03
C TRP A 73 20.75 -4.75 15.64
N SER A 74 22.05 -4.65 15.32
CA SER A 74 22.50 -4.16 14.01
C SER A 74 22.07 -5.08 12.87
N ALA A 75 22.04 -6.40 13.11
CA ALA A 75 21.53 -7.38 12.15
C ALA A 75 20.02 -7.23 11.90
N PHE A 76 19.23 -7.05 12.97
CA PHE A 76 17.79 -6.85 12.88
C PHE A 76 17.42 -5.58 12.10
N GLU A 77 18.05 -4.44 12.39
CA GLU A 77 17.75 -3.19 11.69
C GLU A 77 18.16 -3.26 10.21
N LYS A 78 19.29 -3.90 9.88
CA LYS A 78 19.69 -4.15 8.48
C LYS A 78 18.69 -5.04 7.73
N ALA A 79 18.18 -6.09 8.37
CA ALA A 79 17.17 -6.95 7.76
C ALA A 79 15.86 -6.18 7.49
N ARG A 80 15.40 -5.37 8.45
CA ARG A 80 14.20 -4.54 8.34
C ARG A 80 14.35 -3.40 7.32
N ALA A 81 15.53 -2.76 7.25
CA ALA A 81 15.84 -1.77 6.23
C ALA A 81 15.81 -2.37 4.81
N LYS A 82 16.30 -3.61 4.67
CA LYS A 82 16.20 -4.36 3.42
C LYS A 82 14.74 -4.68 3.06
N GLU A 83 13.95 -5.20 4.01
CA GLU A 83 12.52 -5.47 3.81
C GLU A 83 11.74 -4.24 3.33
N ILE A 84 12.04 -3.06 3.89
CA ILE A 84 11.44 -1.79 3.46
C ILE A 84 11.87 -1.42 2.04
N ALA A 85 13.16 -1.56 1.69
CA ALA A 85 13.66 -1.26 0.36
C ALA A 85 13.08 -2.23 -0.70
N ASP A 86 13.02 -3.52 -0.39
CA ASP A 86 12.43 -4.56 -1.24
C ASP A 86 10.95 -4.23 -1.50
N HIS A 87 10.17 -3.89 -0.46
CA HIS A 87 8.76 -3.50 -0.60
C HIS A 87 8.54 -2.15 -1.30
N GLN A 88 9.42 -1.17 -1.13
CA GLN A 88 9.38 0.08 -1.90
C GLN A 88 9.56 -0.19 -3.40
N SER A 89 10.50 -1.08 -3.77
CA SER A 89 10.71 -1.47 -5.17
C SER A 89 9.50 -2.18 -5.77
N GLU A 90 8.80 -3.02 -4.98
CA GLU A 90 7.56 -3.68 -5.38
C GLU A 90 6.44 -2.65 -5.63
N VAL A 91 6.25 -1.68 -4.72
CA VAL A 91 5.27 -0.59 -4.88
C VAL A 91 5.56 0.26 -6.12
N GLU A 92 6.83 0.52 -6.45
CA GLU A 92 7.22 1.24 -7.67
C GLU A 92 6.93 0.44 -8.95
N GLN A 93 7.23 -0.87 -8.96
CA GLN A 93 6.90 -1.76 -10.07
C GLN A 93 5.38 -1.81 -10.31
N LEU A 94 4.59 -1.98 -9.25
CA LEU A 94 3.13 -2.00 -9.32
C LEU A 94 2.57 -0.66 -9.84
N ARG A 95 3.09 0.48 -9.37
CA ARG A 95 2.69 1.82 -9.87
C ARG A 95 3.01 2.01 -11.35
N ASN A 96 4.17 1.54 -11.80
CA ASN A 96 4.54 1.62 -13.21
C ASN A 96 3.62 0.73 -14.07
N ARG A 97 3.27 -0.48 -13.60
CA ARG A 97 2.32 -1.36 -14.29
C ARG A 97 0.90 -0.78 -14.36
N ILE A 98 0.43 -0.12 -13.29
CA ILE A 98 -0.86 0.59 -13.30
C ILE A 98 -0.85 1.67 -14.38
N ARG A 99 0.18 2.53 -14.42
CA ARG A 99 0.30 3.60 -15.43
C ARG A 99 0.29 3.06 -16.87
N GLU A 100 0.97 1.94 -17.10
CA GLU A 100 0.98 1.26 -18.41
C GLU A 100 -0.44 0.80 -18.81
N LEU A 101 -1.15 0.13 -17.90
CA LEU A 101 -2.51 -0.36 -18.12
C LEU A 101 -3.50 0.79 -18.34
N GLU A 102 -3.42 1.86 -17.55
CA GLU A 102 -4.20 3.09 -17.74
C GLU A 102 -3.95 3.73 -19.11
N GLY A 103 -2.69 3.74 -19.57
CA GLY A 103 -2.32 4.17 -20.92
C GLY A 103 -2.96 3.31 -22.01
N THR A 104 -2.90 1.97 -21.89
CA THR A 104 -3.53 1.06 -22.86
C THR A 104 -5.05 1.20 -22.89
N ASN A 105 -5.72 1.29 -21.73
CA ASN A 105 -7.16 1.51 -21.65
C ASN A 105 -7.57 2.87 -22.23
N THR A 106 -6.76 3.92 -22.05
CA THR A 106 -6.98 5.23 -22.67
C THR A 106 -6.89 5.14 -24.21
N ALA A 107 -5.91 4.40 -24.73
CA ALA A 107 -5.76 4.20 -26.17
C ALA A 107 -6.92 3.37 -26.77
N LEU A 108 -7.33 2.29 -26.09
CA LEU A 108 -8.46 1.46 -26.49
C LEU A 108 -9.78 2.24 -26.45
N GLY A 109 -10.02 3.04 -25.40
CA GLY A 109 -11.19 3.90 -25.30
C GLY A 109 -11.29 4.92 -26.44
N LYS A 110 -10.16 5.52 -26.84
CA LYS A 110 -10.09 6.40 -28.02
C LYS A 110 -10.37 5.65 -29.32
N ALA A 111 -9.80 4.46 -29.50
CA ALA A 111 -10.02 3.64 -30.70
C ALA A 111 -11.50 3.19 -30.83
N ILE A 112 -12.14 2.83 -29.72
CA ILE A 112 -13.57 2.50 -29.67
C ILE A 112 -14.43 3.75 -29.97
N GLY A 113 -14.06 4.92 -29.44
CA GLY A 113 -14.72 6.19 -29.75
C GLY A 113 -14.68 6.51 -31.25
N LEU A 114 -13.49 6.47 -31.85
CA LEU A 114 -13.30 6.68 -33.29
C LEU A 114 -14.07 5.65 -34.14
N LEU A 115 -14.11 4.38 -33.72
CA LEU A 115 -14.91 3.35 -34.40
C LEU A 115 -16.41 3.65 -34.30
N HIS A 116 -16.89 4.17 -33.18
CA HIS A 116 -18.29 4.56 -33.00
C HIS A 116 -18.65 5.83 -33.80
N GLU A 117 -17.71 6.76 -33.98
CA GLU A 117 -17.88 7.92 -34.87
C GLU A 117 -17.93 7.48 -36.35
N LEU A 118 -17.03 6.59 -36.79
CA LEU A 118 -16.99 6.05 -38.16
C LEU A 118 -18.17 5.12 -38.50
N ASN A 119 -18.77 4.49 -37.49
CA ASN A 119 -19.89 3.57 -37.64
C ASN A 119 -21.23 4.20 -37.22
N ALA A 120 -21.26 5.52 -37.04
CA ALA A 120 -22.49 6.29 -36.85
C ALA A 120 -23.30 6.29 -38.16
N PRO A 121 -24.60 5.92 -38.14
CA PRO A 121 -25.44 6.03 -39.34
C PRO A 121 -25.54 7.50 -39.78
N GLU A 122 -25.39 7.75 -41.09
CA GLU A 122 -25.72 9.07 -41.64
C GLU A 122 -27.20 9.39 -41.36
N PRO A 123 -27.53 10.58 -40.86
CA PRO A 123 -28.91 10.98 -40.62
C PRO A 123 -29.58 11.39 -41.93
N ASP A 124 -29.85 10.42 -42.81
CA ASP A 124 -30.80 10.52 -43.94
C ASP A 124 -31.10 9.15 -44.61
N THR A 125 -31.38 8.11 -43.80
CA THR A 125 -32.10 6.92 -44.28
C THR A 125 -33.52 6.88 -43.72
N ASP A 126 -34.41 7.57 -44.43
CA ASP A 126 -35.87 7.56 -44.24
C ASP A 126 -36.39 6.10 -44.30
N PRO A 127 -37.26 5.64 -43.36
CA PRO A 127 -37.73 4.27 -43.36
C PRO A 127 -38.62 4.00 -44.57
N THR A 128 -38.02 3.43 -45.61
CA THR A 128 -38.74 3.02 -46.83
C THR A 128 -39.75 1.93 -46.49
N ASN A 129 -41.03 2.27 -46.67
CA ASN A 129 -42.16 1.41 -46.36
C ASN A 129 -42.28 0.24 -47.36
N ASP A 130 -43.01 -0.80 -46.94
CA ASP A 130 -43.20 -2.10 -47.62
C ASP A 130 -43.61 -2.07 -49.12
N PRO A 131 -43.46 -3.21 -49.80
CA PRO A 131 -44.51 -3.66 -50.71
C PRO A 131 -45.21 -4.97 -50.28
N LYS A 132 -46.54 -4.88 -50.27
CA LYS A 132 -47.56 -5.91 -50.01
C LYS A 132 -47.45 -7.25 -50.79
N SER A 133 -47.83 -8.31 -50.07
CA SER A 133 -48.87 -9.30 -50.45
C SER A 133 -48.55 -10.49 -51.38
N SER A 134 -48.33 -11.65 -50.74
CA SER A 134 -48.97 -12.96 -51.04
C SER A 134 -48.81 -13.88 -49.81
N SER A 135 -49.60 -14.93 -49.54
CA SER A 135 -50.93 -15.38 -49.99
C SER A 135 -51.56 -16.31 -48.92
N LYS A 136 -52.81 -16.81 -49.10
CA LYS A 136 -53.45 -17.82 -48.20
C LYS A 136 -53.52 -19.21 -48.88
N PRO A 137 -53.70 -20.31 -48.11
CA PRO A 137 -55.06 -20.76 -47.78
C PRO A 137 -55.28 -21.23 -46.33
N LYS A 138 -56.54 -21.54 -46.00
CA LYS A 138 -57.04 -21.94 -44.67
C LYS A 138 -56.75 -23.41 -44.34
N THR A 139 -56.66 -23.73 -43.04
CA THR A 139 -57.18 -24.98 -42.47
C THR A 139 -57.90 -24.71 -41.14
N SER A 140 -58.87 -25.56 -40.81
CA SER A 140 -59.78 -25.42 -39.66
C SER A 140 -59.85 -26.71 -38.85
N SER A 141 -59.70 -26.63 -37.52
CA SER A 141 -60.25 -27.54 -36.49
C SER A 141 -59.91 -26.90 -35.14
N SER A 142 -60.84 -26.53 -34.26
CA SER A 142 -61.85 -27.34 -33.54
C SER A 142 -61.21 -28.40 -32.63
N GLY A 143 -61.46 -28.26 -31.33
CA GLY A 143 -60.94 -29.12 -30.26
C GLY A 143 -60.98 -28.38 -28.92
N ASN A 144 -62.02 -28.64 -28.13
CA ASN A 144 -62.26 -28.08 -26.79
C ASN A 144 -61.82 -29.08 -25.71
#